data_AF-A0A357CME7-F1
#
_entry.id   AF-A0A357CME7-F1
#
_cell.length_a   1.000
_cell.length_b   1.000
_cell.length_c   1.000
_cell.angle_alpha   90.00
_cell.angle_beta   90.00
_cell.angle_gamma   90.00
#
_symmetry.space_group_name_H-M   'P 1'
#
loop_
_entity.id
_entity.type
_entity.pdbx_description
1 polymer ?
#
loop_
_entity_poly.entity_id
_entity_poly.type
_entity_poly.pdbx_seq_one_letter_code
_entity_poly.pdbx_strand_id
1 'polypeptide(L)'
;SVLKEFNQDPLVSAILGPVMSFNLSGAIVWRGSSQLALVLAIGSLLTVIRHTRTDEETGRSELIRAYEVGPYANLTAALLLTIIGNLLSGVMIACSIIALGGETAGSFIFGGTMSVVGCFFAGIGALGVQLRENSGSARGIGIAVASLGVMMMIINNVV
;
A
#
# COMPACT_ATOMS: atom_id res chain seq x y z
N SER A 1 30.42 -9.49 3.17
CA SER A 1 29.07 -9.79 3.71
C SER A 1 28.10 -9.80 2.54
N VAL A 2 27.05 -10.63 2.62
CA VAL A 2 26.06 -10.83 1.54
C VAL A 2 25.48 -9.51 1.00
N LEU A 3 25.36 -8.49 1.86
CA LEU A 3 24.90 -7.14 1.48
C LEU A 3 25.81 -6.41 0.48
N LYS A 4 27.12 -6.65 0.51
CA LYS A 4 28.06 -6.07 -0.46
C LYS A 4 27.95 -6.71 -1.83
N GLU A 5 27.65 -8.00 -1.86
CA GLU A 5 27.46 -8.78 -3.09
C GLU A 5 26.16 -8.35 -3.79
N PHE A 6 25.07 -8.17 -3.03
CA PHE A 6 23.81 -7.62 -3.55
C PHE A 6 23.92 -6.20 -4.11
N ASN A 7 24.81 -5.37 -3.56
CA ASN A 7 25.04 -4.03 -4.08
C ASN A 7 25.80 -4.02 -5.41
N GLN A 8 26.48 -5.12 -5.77
CA GLN A 8 27.16 -5.26 -7.05
C GLN A 8 26.28 -5.90 -8.14
N ASP A 9 25.14 -6.47 -7.76
CA ASP A 9 24.19 -7.04 -8.71
C ASP A 9 23.26 -5.94 -9.24
N PRO A 10 23.36 -5.57 -10.54
CA PRO A 10 22.55 -4.51 -11.12
C PRO A 10 21.05 -4.84 -11.11
N LEU A 11 20.66 -6.12 -11.10
CA LEU A 11 19.25 -6.51 -11.02
C LEU A 11 18.67 -6.24 -9.63
N VAL A 12 19.45 -6.50 -8.58
CA VAL A 12 19.03 -6.28 -7.20
C VAL A 12 18.92 -4.79 -6.92
N SER A 13 19.87 -3.99 -7.41
CA SER A 13 19.80 -2.53 -7.30
C SER A 13 18.63 -1.95 -8.10
N ALA A 14 18.35 -2.47 -9.30
CA ALA A 14 17.20 -2.01 -10.10
C ALA A 14 15.86 -2.23 -9.38
N ILE A 15 15.67 -3.39 -8.74
CA ILE A 15 14.39 -3.78 -8.14
C ILE A 15 14.22 -3.27 -6.70
N LEU A 16 15.28 -3.25 -5.90
CA LEU A 16 15.19 -2.87 -4.47
C LEU A 16 15.77 -1.48 -4.18
N GLY A 17 16.40 -0.85 -5.16
CA GLY A 17 17.18 0.36 -4.96
C GLY A 17 18.53 0.10 -4.28
N PRO A 18 19.40 1.13 -4.20
CA PRO A 18 20.72 1.01 -3.61
C PRO A 18 20.65 0.72 -2.10
N VAL A 19 21.61 -0.04 -1.59
CA VAL A 19 21.67 -0.39 -0.16
C VAL A 19 22.00 0.86 0.66
N MET A 20 21.03 1.36 1.42
CA MET A 20 21.20 2.63 2.16
C MET A 20 22.07 2.53 3.41
N SER A 21 22.18 1.35 4.05
CA SER A 21 23.08 1.14 5.19
C SER A 21 23.39 -0.34 5.44
N PHE A 22 24.52 -0.61 6.12
CA PHE A 22 25.01 -1.96 6.40
C PHE A 22 24.68 -2.46 7.82
N ASN A 23 23.85 -1.73 8.57
CA ASN A 23 23.36 -2.15 9.88
C ASN A 23 22.17 -3.12 9.74
N LEU A 24 21.93 -3.96 10.75
CA LEU A 24 20.84 -4.93 10.72
C LEU A 24 19.47 -4.28 10.50
N SER A 25 19.15 -3.23 11.25
CA SER A 25 17.90 -2.46 11.12
C SER A 25 17.74 -1.85 9.72
N GLY A 26 18.82 -1.31 9.17
CA GLY A 26 18.87 -0.76 7.82
C GLY A 26 18.65 -1.81 6.73
N ALA A 27 19.23 -2.99 6.89
CA ALA A 27 19.03 -4.12 5.98
C ALA A 27 17.58 -4.60 5.98
N ILE A 28 16.91 -4.62 7.14
CA ILE A 28 15.49 -4.99 7.28
C ILE A 28 14.60 -3.96 6.58
N VAL A 29 14.86 -2.67 6.78
CA VAL A 29 14.13 -1.58 6.12
C VAL A 29 14.31 -1.65 4.59
N TRP A 30 15.54 -1.81 4.12
CA TRP A 30 15.84 -1.93 2.69
C TRP A 30 15.19 -3.16 2.06
N ARG A 31 15.31 -4.33 2.70
CA ARG A 31 14.71 -5.58 2.19
C ARG A 31 13.21 -5.65 2.34
N GLY A 32 12.62 -4.93 3.29
CA GLY A 32 11.19 -5.00 3.59
C GLY A 32 10.37 -3.92 2.88
N SER A 33 10.99 -2.83 2.44
CA SER A 33 10.29 -1.66 1.92
C SER A 33 9.40 -1.97 0.72
N SER A 34 9.90 -2.65 -0.30
CA SER A 34 9.15 -2.93 -1.52
C SER A 34 8.04 -3.95 -1.29
N GLN A 35 8.27 -4.99 -0.47
CA GLN A 35 7.25 -5.98 -0.13
C GLN A 35 6.13 -5.37 0.73
N LEU A 36 6.49 -4.56 1.74
CA LEU A 36 5.51 -3.87 2.58
C LEU A 36 4.68 -2.89 1.76
N ALA A 37 5.34 -2.11 0.89
CA ALA A 37 4.66 -1.18 0.00
C ALA A 37 3.68 -1.91 -0.93
N LEU A 38 4.09 -3.03 -1.53
CA LEU A 38 3.25 -3.82 -2.43
C LEU A 38 2.04 -4.43 -1.71
N VAL A 39 2.26 -5.01 -0.53
CA VAL A 39 1.18 -5.59 0.29
C VAL A 39 0.18 -4.53 0.72
N LEU A 40 0.64 -3.37 1.21
CA LEU A 40 -0.24 -2.29 1.63
C LEU A 40 -0.96 -1.66 0.43
N ALA A 41 -0.28 -1.51 -0.70
CA ALA A 41 -0.86 -0.98 -1.93
C ALA A 41 -2.02 -1.86 -2.43
N ILE A 42 -1.74 -3.14 -2.68
CA ILE A 42 -2.73 -4.09 -3.20
C ILE A 42 -3.82 -4.33 -2.16
N GLY A 43 -3.45 -4.51 -0.89
CA GLY A 43 -4.40 -4.72 0.20
C GLY A 43 -5.37 -3.56 0.36
N SER A 44 -4.87 -2.32 0.35
CA SER A 44 -5.72 -1.11 0.45
C SER A 44 -6.66 -0.97 -0.74
N LEU A 45 -6.14 -1.17 -1.95
CA LEU A 45 -6.93 -1.10 -3.17
C LEU A 45 -8.07 -2.13 -3.18
N LEU A 46 -7.75 -3.39 -2.87
CA LEU A 46 -8.74 -4.46 -2.83
C LEU A 46 -9.76 -4.28 -1.72
N THR A 47 -9.34 -3.77 -0.55
CA THR A 47 -10.24 -3.45 0.57
C THR A 47 -11.30 -2.44 0.16
N VAL A 48 -10.91 -1.32 -0.46
CA VAL A 48 -11.84 -0.29 -0.91
C VAL A 48 -12.82 -0.85 -1.95
N ILE A 49 -12.33 -1.57 -2.95
CA ILE A 49 -13.17 -2.14 -4.01
C ILE A 49 -14.15 -3.18 -3.44
N ARG A 50 -13.69 -4.01 -2.50
CA ARG A 50 -14.50 -5.05 -1.85
C ARG A 50 -15.63 -4.46 -1.02
N HIS A 51 -15.37 -3.43 -0.22
CA HIS A 51 -16.39 -2.81 0.63
C HIS A 51 -17.28 -1.78 -0.08
N THR A 52 -17.18 -1.67 -1.41
CA THR A 52 -18.02 -0.78 -2.20
C THR A 52 -18.73 -1.55 -3.30
N ARG A 53 -18.01 -1.94 -4.36
CA ARG A 53 -18.61 -2.61 -5.53
C ARG A 53 -19.13 -4.00 -5.25
N THR A 54 -18.41 -4.80 -4.46
CA THR A 54 -18.91 -6.15 -4.11
C THR A 54 -20.16 -6.06 -3.23
N ASP A 55 -20.28 -5.04 -2.39
CA ASP A 55 -21.48 -4.80 -1.58
C ASP A 55 -22.65 -4.24 -2.42
N GLU A 56 -22.37 -3.57 -3.54
CA GLU A 56 -23.38 -3.18 -4.54
C GLU A 56 -23.85 -4.38 -5.38
N GLU A 57 -22.93 -5.19 -5.91
CA GLU A 57 -23.21 -6.39 -6.71
C GLU A 57 -24.04 -7.44 -5.94
N THR A 58 -23.93 -7.47 -4.61
CA THR A 58 -24.69 -8.38 -3.74
C THR A 58 -26.02 -7.80 -3.25
N GLY A 59 -26.40 -6.58 -3.68
CA GLY A 59 -27.64 -5.90 -3.27
C GLY A 59 -27.64 -5.39 -1.81
N ARG A 60 -26.56 -5.61 -1.06
CA ARG A 60 -26.45 -5.19 0.35
C ARG A 60 -26.45 -3.67 0.51
N SER A 61 -25.93 -2.96 -0.49
CA SER A 61 -25.97 -1.50 -0.56
C SER A 61 -27.39 -0.92 -0.59
N GLU A 62 -28.36 -1.65 -1.16
CA GLU A 62 -29.75 -1.20 -1.28
C GLU A 62 -30.47 -1.26 0.09
N LEU A 63 -30.18 -2.30 0.90
CA LEU A 63 -30.68 -2.41 2.27
C LEU A 63 -30.17 -1.27 3.16
N ILE A 64 -28.93 -0.84 2.94
CA ILE A 64 -28.32 0.28 3.67
C ILE A 64 -28.98 1.60 3.23
N ARG A 65 -29.23 1.80 1.93
CA ARG A 65 -29.94 2.99 1.40
C ARG A 65 -31.41 3.07 1.77
N ALA A 66 -32.01 1.98 2.26
CA ALA A 66 -33.36 2.00 2.83
C ALA A 66 -33.41 2.72 4.20
N TYR A 67 -32.26 2.89 4.87
CA TYR A 67 -32.10 3.76 6.03
C TYR A 67 -31.73 5.19 5.60
N GLU A 68 -31.91 6.15 6.50
CA GLU A 68 -31.63 7.58 6.29
C GLU A 68 -30.11 7.85 6.31
N VAL A 69 -29.39 7.32 5.32
CA VAL A 69 -27.94 7.48 5.14
C VAL A 69 -27.61 8.26 3.87
N GLY A 70 -26.55 9.06 3.93
CA GLY A 70 -26.12 9.88 2.81
C GLY A 70 -25.62 9.06 1.60
N PRO A 71 -25.65 9.63 0.39
CA PRO A 71 -25.30 8.92 -0.86
C PRO A 71 -23.84 8.41 -0.90
N TYR A 72 -22.94 9.03 -0.13
CA TYR A 72 -21.52 8.64 -0.06
C TYR A 72 -21.17 7.78 1.15
N ALA A 73 -22.15 7.39 1.98
CA ALA A 73 -21.88 6.72 3.25
C ALA A 73 -21.02 5.44 3.10
N ASN A 74 -21.32 4.61 2.10
CA ASN A 74 -20.58 3.36 1.89
C ASN A 74 -19.12 3.61 1.46
N LEU A 75 -18.91 4.53 0.52
CA LEU A 75 -17.56 4.89 0.05
C LEU A 75 -16.72 5.52 1.17
N THR A 76 -17.31 6.43 1.95
CA THR A 76 -16.64 7.07 3.08
C THR A 76 -16.29 6.05 4.17
N ALA A 77 -17.19 5.11 4.47
CA ALA A 77 -16.92 4.04 5.44
C ALA A 77 -15.76 3.14 4.99
N ALA A 78 -15.76 2.71 3.72
CA ALA A 78 -14.68 1.90 3.16
C ALA A 78 -13.33 2.63 3.18
N LEU A 79 -13.31 3.92 2.85
CA LEU A 79 -12.10 4.75 2.90
C LEU A 79 -11.59 4.93 4.33
N LEU A 80 -12.47 5.29 5.28
CA LEU A 80 -12.09 5.44 6.68
C LEU A 80 -11.52 4.14 7.26
N LEU A 81 -12.18 3.00 7.00
CA LEU A 81 -11.70 1.69 7.43
C LEU A 81 -10.29 1.41 6.88
N THR A 82 -10.08 1.69 5.59
CA THR A 82 -8.79 1.43 4.93
C THR A 82 -7.69 2.36 5.45
N ILE A 83 -8.00 3.64 5.68
CA ILE A 83 -7.05 4.62 6.25
C ILE A 83 -6.67 4.22 7.67
N ILE A 84 -7.64 3.87 8.52
CA ILE A 84 -7.37 3.40 9.89
C ILE A 84 -6.51 2.15 9.87
N GLY A 85 -6.82 1.19 8.98
CA GLY A 85 -6.01 -0.02 8.78
C GLY A 85 -4.56 0.30 8.41
N ASN A 86 -4.34 1.21 7.45
CA ASN A 86 -3.01 1.62 7.03
C ASN A 86 -2.23 2.36 8.12
N LEU A 87 -2.90 3.21 8.91
CA LEU A 87 -2.27 3.88 10.05
C LEU A 87 -1.85 2.87 11.12
N LEU A 88 -2.72 1.90 11.44
CA LEU A 88 -2.40 0.83 12.37
C LEU A 88 -1.24 -0.03 11.86
N SER A 89 -1.23 -0.38 10.57
CA SER A 89 -0.10 -1.09 9.95
C SER A 89 1.20 -0.30 10.05
N GLY A 90 1.19 1.02 9.82
CA GLY A 90 2.37 1.87 9.97
C GLY A 90 2.92 1.88 11.39
N VAL A 91 2.03 1.98 12.40
CA VAL A 91 2.42 1.87 13.82
C VAL A 91 3.01 0.50 14.11
N MET A 92 2.41 -0.59 13.64
CA MET A 92 2.94 -1.94 13.83
C MET A 92 4.31 -2.13 13.17
N ILE A 93 4.51 -1.59 11.96
CA ILE A 93 5.80 -1.60 11.26
C ILE A 93 6.85 -0.84 12.09
N ALA A 94 6.52 0.37 12.56
CA ALA A 94 7.43 1.16 13.40
C ALA A 94 7.81 0.43 14.69
N CYS A 95 6.83 -0.11 15.42
CA CYS A 95 7.07 -0.89 16.63
C CYS A 95 7.94 -2.13 16.37
N SER A 96 7.75 -2.80 15.24
CA SER A 96 8.54 -3.97 14.86
C SER A 96 10.02 -3.60 14.67
N ILE A 97 10.32 -2.48 13.99
CA ILE A 97 11.69 -2.02 13.77
C ILE A 97 12.34 -1.57 15.08
N ILE A 98 11.60 -0.90 15.96
CA ILE A 98 12.08 -0.52 17.30
C ILE A 98 12.44 -1.77 18.11
N ALA A 99 11.59 -2.81 18.09
CA ALA A 99 11.84 -4.06 18.79
C ALA A 99 13.09 -4.80 18.28
N LEU A 100 13.47 -4.58 17.02
CA LEU A 100 14.69 -5.09 16.39
C LEU A 100 15.93 -4.22 16.65
N GLY A 101 15.83 -3.19 17.51
CA GLY A 101 16.92 -2.29 17.87
C GLY A 101 17.13 -1.12 16.90
N GLY A 102 16.12 -0.80 16.08
CA GLY A 102 16.16 0.37 15.20
C GLY A 102 15.94 1.70 15.95
N GLU A 103 16.40 2.80 15.34
CA GLU A 103 16.21 4.14 15.88
C GLU A 103 14.71 4.53 15.88
N THR A 104 14.24 5.10 16.99
CA THR A 104 12.82 5.37 17.22
C THR A 104 12.25 6.36 16.19
N ALA A 105 12.94 7.48 15.96
CA ALA A 105 12.49 8.51 15.02
C ALA A 105 12.42 7.98 13.59
N GLY A 106 13.48 7.32 13.11
CA GLY A 106 13.51 6.70 11.79
C GLY A 106 12.43 5.61 11.60
N SER A 107 12.14 4.84 12.64
CA SER A 107 11.12 3.79 12.61
C SER A 107 9.71 4.35 12.39
N PHE A 108 9.35 5.45 13.08
CA PHE A 108 8.08 6.12 12.87
C PHE A 108 7.97 6.81 11.50
N ILE A 109 9.06 7.40 11.00
CA ILE A 109 9.11 7.98 9.64
C ILE A 109 8.88 6.88 8.59
N PHE A 110 9.52 5.73 8.74
CA PHE A 110 9.35 4.60 7.83
C PHE A 110 7.93 4.03 7.90
N GLY A 111 7.39 3.81 9.10
CA GLY A 111 6.01 3.38 9.29
C GLY A 111 4.99 4.35 8.68
N GLY A 112 5.19 5.66 8.89
CA GLY A 112 4.36 6.71 8.30
C GLY A 112 4.43 6.73 6.77
N THR A 113 5.63 6.58 6.20
CA THR A 113 5.81 6.45 4.75
C THR A 113 4.99 5.28 4.20
N MET A 114 5.04 4.13 4.85
CA MET A 114 4.29 2.94 4.44
C MET A 114 2.78 3.13 4.55
N SER A 115 2.30 3.81 5.60
CA SER A 115 0.87 4.17 5.72
C SER A 115 0.41 5.07 4.58
N VAL A 116 1.22 6.07 4.18
CA VAL A 116 0.88 6.98 3.08
C VAL A 116 0.79 6.23 1.75
N VAL A 117 1.68 5.26 1.50
CA VAL A 117 1.61 4.39 0.31
C VAL A 117 0.28 3.64 0.27
N GLY A 118 -0.12 3.01 1.37
CA GLY A 118 -1.42 2.33 1.45
C GLY A 118 -2.60 3.28 1.20
N CYS A 119 -2.60 4.47 1.82
CA CYS A 119 -3.63 5.48 1.62
C CYS A 119 -3.71 5.98 0.18
N PHE A 120 -2.58 6.14 -0.51
CA PHE A 120 -2.54 6.53 -1.91
C PHE A 120 -3.26 5.50 -2.80
N PHE A 121 -3.00 4.21 -2.59
CA PHE A 121 -3.68 3.13 -3.33
C PHE A 121 -5.13 2.94 -2.92
N ALA A 122 -5.51 3.25 -1.66
CA ALA A 122 -6.91 3.34 -1.28
C ALA A 122 -7.65 4.40 -2.11
N GLY A 123 -7.03 5.57 -2.33
CA GLY A 123 -7.54 6.62 -3.19
C GLY A 123 -7.69 6.17 -4.65
N ILE A 124 -6.70 5.47 -5.20
CA ILE A 124 -6.79 4.88 -6.55
C ILE A 124 -7.95 3.87 -6.64
N GLY A 125 -8.12 3.04 -5.61
CA GLY A 125 -9.25 2.11 -5.52
C GLY A 125 -10.60 2.84 -5.54
N ALA A 126 -10.72 3.94 -4.78
CA ALA A 126 -11.92 4.77 -4.75
C ALA A 126 -12.23 5.41 -6.11
N LEU A 127 -11.20 5.93 -6.81
CA LEU A 127 -11.36 6.44 -8.18
C LEU A 127 -11.78 5.32 -9.15
N GLY A 128 -11.17 4.14 -9.03
CA GLY A 128 -11.51 2.98 -9.85
C GLY A 128 -12.98 2.56 -9.71
N VAL A 129 -13.51 2.58 -8.47
CA VAL A 129 -14.91 2.27 -8.15
C VAL A 129 -15.89 3.32 -8.68
N GLN A 130 -15.48 4.59 -8.72
CA GLN A 130 -16.31 5.67 -9.27
C GLN A 130 -16.35 5.63 -10.81
N LEU A 131 -15.25 5.25 -11.46
CA LEU A 131 -15.13 5.23 -12.93
C LEU A 131 -15.68 3.95 -13.58
N ARG A 132 -15.86 2.87 -12.82
CA ARG A 132 -16.25 1.57 -13.36
C ARG A 132 -17.41 0.97 -12.57
N GLU A 133 -18.34 0.37 -13.31
CA GLU A 133 -19.51 -0.33 -12.74
C GLU A 133 -19.18 -1.75 -12.27
N ASN A 134 -18.16 -2.38 -12.88
CA ASN A 134 -17.73 -3.75 -12.56
C ASN A 134 -16.49 -3.76 -11.65
N SER A 135 -16.55 -4.53 -10.55
CA SER A 135 -15.45 -4.74 -9.61
C SER A 135 -14.15 -5.24 -10.28
N GLY A 136 -14.24 -6.05 -11.33
CA GLY A 136 -13.08 -6.53 -12.09
C GLY A 136 -12.34 -5.41 -12.83
N SER A 137 -13.08 -4.48 -13.45
CA SER A 137 -12.48 -3.37 -14.19
C SER A 137 -11.85 -2.33 -13.26
N ALA A 138 -12.47 -2.07 -12.10
CA ALA A 138 -11.90 -1.21 -11.06
C ALA A 138 -10.56 -1.75 -10.54
N ARG A 139 -10.46 -3.08 -10.32
CA ARG A 139 -9.20 -3.74 -9.94
C ARG A 139 -8.11 -3.57 -11.01
N GLY A 140 -8.50 -3.67 -12.29
CA GLY A 140 -7.59 -3.49 -13.42
C GLY A 140 -6.90 -2.13 -13.43
N ILE A 141 -7.62 -1.05 -13.13
CA ILE A 141 -7.05 0.31 -13.01
C ILE A 141 -5.99 0.34 -11.90
N GLY A 142 -6.33 -0.21 -10.74
CA GLY A 142 -5.42 -0.28 -9.60
C GLY A 142 -4.12 -1.02 -9.89
N ILE A 143 -4.23 -2.19 -10.49
CA ILE A 143 -3.09 -3.02 -10.88
C ILE A 143 -2.24 -2.30 -11.94
N ALA A 144 -2.87 -1.64 -12.92
CA ALA A 144 -2.14 -0.88 -13.93
C ALA A 144 -1.31 0.25 -13.30
N VAL A 145 -1.88 1.00 -12.35
CA VAL A 145 -1.15 2.06 -11.63
C VAL A 145 0.00 1.48 -10.78
N ALA A 146 -0.22 0.34 -10.11
CA ALA A 146 0.84 -0.34 -9.37
C ALA A 146 2.00 -0.77 -10.29
N SER A 147 1.67 -1.39 -11.42
CA SER A 147 2.66 -1.83 -12.42
C SER A 147 3.46 -0.66 -13.00
N LEU A 148 2.80 0.47 -13.29
CA LEU A 148 3.47 1.69 -13.75
C LEU A 148 4.44 2.24 -12.69
N GLY A 149 4.04 2.23 -11.41
CA GLY A 149 4.91 2.66 -10.31
C GLY A 149 6.16 1.79 -10.19
N VAL A 150 6.01 0.46 -10.29
CA VAL A 150 7.15 -0.47 -10.29
C VAL A 150 8.05 -0.23 -11.51
N MET A 151 7.47 0.00 -12.69
CA MET A 151 8.23 0.30 -13.90
C MET A 151 9.05 1.59 -13.75
N MET A 152 8.45 2.66 -13.21
CA MET A 152 9.19 3.90 -12.93
C MET A 152 10.32 3.71 -11.93
N MET A 153 10.09 2.93 -10.87
CA MET A 153 11.14 2.61 -9.89
C MET A 153 12.32 1.89 -10.55
N ILE A 154 12.06 0.89 -11.39
CA ILE A 154 13.11 0.16 -12.09
C ILE A 154 13.90 1.10 -13.00
N ILE A 155 13.22 1.93 -13.79
CA ILE A 155 13.89 2.89 -14.68
C ILE A 155 14.77 3.86 -13.87
N ASN A 156 14.25 4.39 -12.76
CA ASN A 156 14.98 5.31 -11.89
C ASN A 156 16.23 4.69 -11.26
N ASN A 157 16.25 3.38 -11.02
CA ASN A 157 17.37 2.70 -10.38
C ASN A 157 18.38 2.11 -11.37
N VAL A 158 18.04 2.05 -12.66
CA VAL A 158 18.90 1.53 -13.75
C VAL A 158 19.71 2.64 -14.43
N VAL A 159 19.20 3.87 -14.42
CA VAL A 159 19.86 5.07 -14.95
C VAL A 159 20.78 5.69 -13.90
#